data_AF-A0A7C6S850-F1
#
_entry.id   AF-A0A7C6S850-F1
#
_cell.length_a   1.000
_cell.length_b   1.000
_cell.length_c   1.000
_cell.angle_alpha   90.00
_cell.angle_beta   90.00
_cell.angle_gamma   90.00
#
_symmetry.space_group_name_H-M   'P 1'
#
loop_
_entity.id
_entity.type
_entity.pdbx_description
1 polymer ?
#
loop_
_entity_poly.entity_id
_entity_poly.type
_entity_poly.pdbx_seq_one_letter_code
_entity_poly.pdbx_strand_id
1 'polypeptide(L)'
;MEFDGETVAYGRSELDELTLAYAVTVHKAQGSEFAFCLFPLSTQHWYMLQRNLFYTAVTRGKKMVVLIGSKRALRRAIHNNSVQHRYTRLKERLQALAGEGGNGPGTGMTGHSPDRDDRSRPL
;
A
#
# COMPACT_ATOMS: atom_id res chain seq x y z
N MET A 1 21.09 -14.81 -23.76
CA MET A 1 20.44 -14.85 -22.43
C MET A 1 19.10 -15.53 -22.63
N GLU A 2 18.73 -16.49 -21.78
CA GLU A 2 17.39 -17.07 -21.82
C GLU A 2 16.45 -16.22 -20.97
N PHE A 3 15.34 -15.76 -21.56
CA PHE A 3 14.33 -14.94 -20.92
C PHE A 3 12.95 -15.48 -21.31
N ASP A 4 12.13 -15.87 -20.33
CA ASP A 4 10.82 -16.50 -20.54
C ASP A 4 10.81 -17.66 -21.57
N GLY A 5 11.90 -18.44 -21.60
CA GLY A 5 12.08 -19.57 -22.52
C GLY A 5 12.58 -19.20 -23.92
N GLU A 6 12.75 -17.92 -24.21
CA GLU A 6 13.33 -17.44 -25.46
C GLU A 6 14.80 -17.07 -25.28
N THR A 7 15.64 -17.45 -26.25
CA THR A 7 17.04 -17.03 -26.27
C THR A 7 17.17 -15.68 -26.97
N VAL A 8 17.45 -14.64 -26.20
CA VAL A 8 17.72 -13.29 -26.71
C VAL A 8 19.22 -13.05 -26.75
N ALA A 9 19.73 -12.64 -27.92
CA ALA A 9 21.11 -12.24 -28.09
C ALA A 9 21.28 -10.78 -27.65
N TYR A 10 22.19 -10.53 -26.72
CA TYR A 10 22.56 -9.18 -26.29
C TYR A 10 23.94 -8.84 -26.87
N GLY A 11 24.03 -7.72 -27.56
CA GLY A 11 25.27 -7.11 -28.00
C GLY A 11 26.06 -6.55 -26.81
N ARG A 12 27.35 -6.32 -27.03
CA ARG A 12 28.27 -5.88 -25.97
C ARG A 12 27.93 -4.48 -25.41
N SER A 13 27.27 -3.64 -26.20
CA SER A 13 26.77 -2.31 -25.82
C SER A 13 25.47 -2.33 -25.01
N GLU A 14 24.75 -3.45 -25.01
CA GLU A 14 23.45 -3.59 -24.32
C GLU A 14 23.62 -4.22 -22.93
N LEU A 15 24.83 -4.62 -22.56
CA LEU A 15 25.12 -5.23 -21.25
C LEU A 15 24.88 -4.27 -20.09
N ASP A 16 24.94 -2.96 -20.32
CA ASP A 16 24.67 -1.93 -19.30
C ASP A 16 23.19 -1.88 -18.89
N GLU A 17 22.30 -2.49 -19.68
CA GLU A 17 20.87 -2.61 -19.36
C GLU A 17 20.58 -3.78 -18.41
N LEU A 18 21.54 -4.68 -18.22
CA LEU A 18 21.40 -5.85 -17.35
C LEU A 18 21.92 -5.54 -15.94
N THR A 19 21.14 -5.93 -14.94
CA THR A 19 21.54 -5.85 -13.53
C THR A 19 21.50 -7.25 -12.91
N LEU A 20 22.48 -7.52 -12.04
CA LEU A 20 22.52 -8.77 -11.27
C LEU A 20 21.26 -8.92 -10.39
N ALA A 21 20.68 -10.12 -10.42
CA ALA A 21 19.44 -10.43 -9.72
C ALA A 21 19.62 -11.36 -8.50
N TYR A 22 20.82 -11.41 -7.91
CA TYR A 22 21.07 -12.23 -6.70
C TYR A 22 20.17 -11.83 -5.52
N ALA A 23 19.83 -10.55 -5.44
CA ALA A 23 18.86 -10.01 -4.50
C ALA A 23 18.00 -8.97 -5.22
N VAL A 24 16.69 -9.01 -4.98
CA VAL A 24 15.74 -8.05 -5.53
C VAL A 24 14.99 -7.36 -4.40
N THR A 25 14.58 -6.12 -4.63
CA THR A 25 13.75 -5.41 -3.67
C THR A 25 12.34 -6.01 -3.66
N VAL A 26 11.64 -5.90 -2.53
CA VAL A 26 10.25 -6.36 -2.40
C VAL A 26 9.33 -5.69 -3.44
N HIS A 27 9.62 -4.43 -3.79
CA HIS A 27 8.90 -3.70 -4.85
C HIS A 27 9.12 -4.30 -6.24
N LYS A 28 10.36 -4.68 -6.60
CA LYS A 28 10.64 -5.35 -7.88
C LYS A 28 10.08 -6.77 -7.94
N ALA A 29 9.91 -7.42 -6.79
CA ALA A 29 9.29 -8.74 -6.68
C ALA A 29 7.75 -8.71 -6.68
N GLN A 30 7.11 -7.56 -6.93
CA GLN A 30 5.65 -7.45 -6.92
C GLN A 30 5.04 -8.30 -8.04
N GLY A 31 4.07 -9.15 -7.69
CA GLY A 31 3.42 -10.08 -8.61
C GLY A 31 4.14 -11.42 -8.75
N SER A 32 5.41 -11.51 -8.36
CA SER A 32 6.16 -12.77 -8.32
C SER A 32 5.94 -13.51 -7.00
N GLU A 33 6.12 -14.83 -7.01
CA GLU A 33 6.09 -15.66 -5.79
C GLU A 33 7.23 -16.67 -5.85
N PHE A 34 7.85 -16.96 -4.71
CA PHE A 34 9.01 -17.83 -4.63
C PHE A 34 8.75 -18.97 -3.64
N ALA A 35 9.27 -20.16 -3.93
CA ALA A 35 9.15 -21.30 -3.00
C ALA A 35 9.79 -20.97 -1.64
N PHE A 36 10.94 -20.29 -1.68
CA PHE A 36 11.74 -19.91 -0.52
C PHE A 36 12.09 -18.42 -0.61
N CYS A 37 11.83 -17.67 0.46
CA CYS A 37 12.25 -16.27 0.56
C CYS A 37 13.15 -16.02 1.76
N LEU A 38 14.24 -15.29 1.55
CA LEU A 38 15.13 -14.78 2.59
C LEU A 38 14.97 -13.26 2.70
N PHE A 39 14.56 -12.76 3.86
CA PHE A 39 14.36 -11.32 4.09
C PHE A 39 15.26 -10.79 5.19
N PRO A 40 16.30 -10.01 4.84
CA PRO A 40 17.09 -9.30 5.83
C PRO A 40 16.31 -8.09 6.39
N LEU A 41 16.23 -8.00 7.72
CA LEU A 41 15.62 -6.91 8.47
C LEU A 41 16.70 -6.17 9.27
N SER A 42 17.18 -5.06 8.71
CA SER A 42 18.12 -4.16 9.38
C SER A 42 17.42 -2.91 9.92
N THR A 43 17.85 -2.44 11.09
CA THR A 43 17.42 -1.16 11.65
C THR A 43 17.98 0.05 10.92
N GLN A 44 18.97 -0.14 10.02
CA GLN A 44 19.64 0.94 9.29
C GLN A 44 18.76 1.54 8.18
N HIS A 45 17.89 0.74 7.58
CA HIS A 45 16.91 1.17 6.56
C HIS A 45 15.52 1.38 7.16
N TRP A 46 15.47 2.06 8.30
CA TRP A 46 14.28 2.17 9.14
C TRP A 46 13.06 2.79 8.47
N TYR A 47 13.25 3.62 7.44
CA TYR A 47 12.18 4.29 6.70
C TYR A 47 11.36 3.31 5.84
N MET A 48 11.98 2.22 5.38
CA MET A 48 11.32 1.17 4.57
C MET A 48 10.66 0.09 5.43
N LEU A 49 10.87 0.09 6.75
CA LEU A 49 10.22 -0.86 7.67
C LEU A 49 8.77 -0.43 7.93
N GLN A 50 7.95 -0.39 6.90
CA GLN A 50 6.50 -0.19 6.98
C GLN A 50 5.79 -1.53 7.02
N ARG A 51 4.67 -1.60 7.74
CA ARG A 51 3.87 -2.83 7.88
C ARG A 51 3.44 -3.39 6.52
N ASN A 52 3.08 -2.52 5.58
CA ASN A 52 2.66 -2.92 4.25
C ASN A 52 3.79 -3.62 3.49
N LEU A 53 4.99 -3.05 3.48
CA LEU A 53 6.14 -3.64 2.80
C LEU A 53 6.54 -4.98 3.43
N PHE A 54 6.53 -5.05 4.76
CA PHE A 54 6.81 -6.28 5.49
C PHE A 54 5.78 -7.37 5.19
N TYR A 55 4.49 -7.03 5.20
CA TYR A 55 3.42 -7.96 4.84
C TYR A 55 3.58 -8.46 3.41
N THR A 56 3.83 -7.57 2.45
CA THR A 56 4.10 -7.95 1.06
C THR A 56 5.29 -8.89 0.98
N ALA A 57 6.41 -8.59 1.64
CA ALA A 57 7.58 -9.46 1.67
C ALA A 57 7.23 -10.88 2.13
N VAL A 58 6.55 -11.01 3.28
CA VAL A 58 6.15 -12.31 3.83
C VAL A 58 5.23 -13.07 2.86
N THR A 59 4.27 -12.39 2.22
CA THR A 59 3.35 -13.03 1.26
C THR A 59 4.01 -13.51 -0.03
N ARG A 60 5.27 -13.13 -0.31
CA ARG A 60 5.98 -13.62 -1.51
C ARG A 60 6.49 -15.06 -1.36
N GLY A 61 6.62 -15.58 -0.14
CA GLY A 61 7.08 -16.95 0.10
C GLY A 61 5.93 -17.96 0.12
N LYS A 62 6.00 -18.98 -0.74
CA LYS A 62 4.97 -20.03 -0.81
C LYS A 62 5.14 -21.14 0.23
N LYS A 63 6.38 -21.62 0.43
CA LYS A 63 6.67 -22.76 1.31
C LYS A 63 7.38 -22.34 2.58
N MET A 64 8.34 -21.42 2.48
CA MET A 64 9.11 -20.97 3.64
C MET A 64 9.59 -19.53 3.47
N VAL A 65 9.54 -18.79 4.57
CA VAL A 65 10.08 -17.43 4.70
C VAL A 65 11.06 -17.42 5.88
N VAL A 66 12.29 -16.98 5.63
CA VAL A 66 13.32 -16.82 6.66
C VAL A 66 13.59 -15.33 6.85
N LEU A 67 13.40 -14.85 8.08
CA LEU A 67 13.67 -13.47 8.46
C LEU A 67 15.05 -13.40 9.14
N ILE A 68 15.95 -12.58 8.60
CA ILE A 68 17.32 -12.44 9.12
C ILE A 68 17.47 -11.05 9.71
N GLY A 69 17.55 -10.92 11.04
CA GLY A 69 17.70 -9.60 11.66
C GLY A 69 17.41 -9.61 13.15
N SER A 70 17.24 -8.42 13.71
CA SER A 70 16.97 -8.27 15.15
C SER A 70 15.48 -8.28 15.46
N LYS A 71 15.13 -8.78 16.66
CA LYS A 71 13.76 -8.65 17.21
C LYS A 71 13.28 -7.20 17.26
N ARG A 72 14.19 -6.23 17.42
CA ARG A 72 13.88 -4.79 17.39
C ARG A 72 13.45 -4.34 15.99
N ALA A 73 14.18 -4.76 14.94
CA ALA A 73 13.82 -4.45 13.55
C ALA A 73 12.45 -5.03 13.19
N LEU A 74 12.20 -6.29 13.56
CA LEU A 74 10.92 -6.95 13.34
C LEU A 74 9.77 -6.24 14.07
N ARG A 75 9.94 -5.92 15.37
CA ARG A 75 8.93 -5.17 16.12
C ARG A 75 8.63 -3.84 15.44
N ARG A 76 9.64 -3.08 15.01
CA ARG A 76 9.40 -1.81 14.31
C ARG A 76 8.65 -2.02 13.00
N ALA A 77 9.02 -3.02 12.19
CA ALA A 77 8.33 -3.33 10.93
C ALA A 77 6.84 -3.63 11.12
N ILE A 78 6.48 -4.35 12.18
CA ILE A 78 5.10 -4.73 12.48
C ILE A 78 4.29 -3.53 13.03
N HIS A 79 4.88 -2.74 13.92
CA HIS A 79 4.17 -1.63 14.59
C HIS A 79 4.14 -0.34 13.78
N ASN A 80 5.01 -0.21 12.77
CA ASN A 80 5.04 0.97 11.92
C ASN A 80 3.90 0.94 10.90
N ASN A 81 2.72 1.32 11.38
CA ASN A 81 1.52 1.54 10.59
C ASN A 81 1.40 3.00 10.13
N SER A 82 2.52 3.70 9.91
CA SER A 82 2.49 5.02 9.27
C SER A 82 2.05 4.84 7.82
N VAL A 83 0.75 4.67 7.60
CA VAL A 83 0.13 4.70 6.28
C VAL A 83 0.42 6.10 5.74
N GLN A 84 1.28 6.19 4.74
CA GLN A 84 1.44 7.43 3.96
C GLN A 84 0.04 7.89 3.56
N HIS A 85 -0.37 9.08 4.01
CA HIS A 85 -1.66 9.64 3.64
C HIS A 85 -1.69 9.78 2.12
N ARG A 86 -2.52 8.96 1.48
CA ARG A 86 -2.75 9.04 0.03
C ARG A 86 -3.77 10.13 -0.22
N TYR A 87 -3.32 11.25 -0.74
CA TYR A 87 -4.18 12.31 -1.23
C TYR A 87 -4.84 11.84 -2.54
N THR A 88 -6.05 11.30 -2.44
CA THR A 88 -6.86 10.84 -3.58
C THR A 88 -8.29 11.29 -3.41
N ARG A 89 -8.94 11.71 -4.50
CA ARG A 89 -10.37 12.10 -4.53
C ARG A 89 -11.31 10.97 -4.93
N LEU A 90 -10.79 9.75 -5.08
CA LEU A 90 -11.57 8.61 -5.58
C LEU A 90 -12.71 8.25 -4.63
N LYS A 91 -12.47 8.34 -3.32
CA LYS A 91 -13.47 8.03 -2.29
C LYS A 91 -14.65 8.98 -2.40
N GLU A 92 -14.39 10.28 -2.49
CA GLU A 92 -15.39 11.34 -2.60
C GLU A 92 -16.21 11.19 -3.90
N ARG A 93 -15.54 10.89 -5.02
CA ARG A 93 -16.21 10.65 -6.30
C ARG A 93 -17.14 9.44 -6.28
N LEU A 94 -16.71 8.33 -5.67
CA LEU A 94 -17.55 7.13 -5.54
C LEU A 94 -18.76 7.38 -4.64
N GLN A 95 -18.60 8.16 -3.56
CA GLN A 95 -19.69 8.51 -2.66
C GLN A 95 -20.71 9.44 -3.31
N ALA A 96 -20.26 10.40 -4.13
CA ALA A 96 -21.15 11.27 -4.88
C ALA A 96 -22.01 10.47 -5.88
N LEU A 97 -21.41 9.57 -6.65
CA LEU A 97 -22.13 8.69 -7.59
C LEU A 97 -23.09 7.73 -6.89
N ALA A 98 -22.70 7.20 -5.72
CA ALA A 98 -23.57 6.33 -4.92
C ALA A 98 -24.75 7.10 -4.28
N GLY A 99 -24.57 8.40 -4.00
CA GLY A 99 -25.62 9.28 -3.46
C GLY A 99 -26.68 9.70 -4.49
N GLU A 100 -26.39 9.56 -5.78
CA GLU A 100 -27.32 9.92 -6.87
C GLU A 100 -28.31 8.79 -7.24
N GLY A 101 -28.12 7.57 -6.70
CA GLY A 101 -28.94 6.39 -7.02
C GLY A 101 -30.09 6.08 -6.04
N GLY A 102 -30.36 6.93 -5.05
CA GLY A 102 -31.22 6.56 -3.92
C GLY A 102 -32.00 7.70 -3.27
N ASN A 103 -32.67 8.56 -4.04
CA ASN A 103 -33.84 9.29 -3.54
C ASN A 103 -34.75 9.75 -4.68
N GLY A 104 -35.86 9.05 -4.91
CA GLY A 104 -36.98 9.57 -5.70
C GLY A 104 -37.66 10.73 -4.95
N PRO A 105 -38.32 11.68 -5.64
CA PRO A 105 -38.90 12.85 -4.99
C PRO A 105 -40.17 12.45 -4.24
N GLY A 106 -40.04 12.24 -2.93
CA GLY A 106 -41.15 12.12 -2.00
C GLY A 106 -41.60 13.51 -1.53
N THR A 107 -42.63 14.03 -2.19
CA THR A 107 -43.41 15.20 -1.78
C THR A 107 -43.88 15.05 -0.33
N GLY A 108 -43.50 16.00 0.54
CA GLY A 108 -43.93 16.05 1.92
C GLY A 108 -43.84 17.46 2.47
N MET A 109 -44.84 18.28 2.13
CA MET A 109 -45.11 19.54 2.82
C MET A 109 -45.21 19.31 4.33
N THR A 110 -44.54 20.12 5.14
CA THR A 110 -45.14 20.80 6.30
C THR A 110 -44.18 21.90 6.74
N GLY A 111 -44.64 23.14 6.62
CA GLY A 111 -43.97 24.29 7.18
C GLY A 111 -44.22 24.36 8.68
N HIS A 112 -43.21 24.80 9.43
CA HIS A 112 -43.40 25.66 10.60
C HIS A 112 -42.06 26.33 10.93
N SER A 113 -41.92 27.61 10.58
CA SER A 113 -41.05 28.51 11.34
C SER A 113 -41.74 28.80 12.67
N PRO A 114 -40.99 28.95 13.77
CA PRO A 114 -40.64 30.33 14.10
C PRO A 114 -39.21 30.48 14.61
N ASP A 115 -38.58 31.52 14.04
CA ASP A 115 -37.79 32.54 14.71
C ASP A 115 -37.82 32.49 16.25
N ARG A 116 -36.64 32.42 16.87
CA ARG A 116 -36.33 33.12 18.13
C ARG A 116 -34.82 33.15 18.37
N ASP A 117 -34.34 34.35 18.16
CA ASP A 117 -33.07 34.92 18.56
C ASP A 117 -32.79 34.83 20.08
N ASP A 118 -31.50 34.92 20.37
CA ASP A 118 -30.91 35.65 21.50
C ASP A 118 -30.65 34.97 22.87
N ARG A 119 -29.37 35.12 23.28
CA ARG A 119 -28.70 35.03 24.60
C ARG A 119 -28.69 33.70 25.36
N SER A 120 -27.47 33.14 25.51
CA SER A 120 -26.65 33.34 26.72
C SER A 120 -25.50 32.32 26.78
N ARG A 121 -24.25 32.79 26.62
CA ARG A 121 -23.04 32.10 27.11
C ARG A 121 -22.68 32.70 28.47
N PRO A 122 -22.32 31.90 29.48
CA PRO A 122 -21.45 32.36 30.55
C PRO A 122 -20.03 31.78 30.42
N LEU A 123 -19.15 32.43 31.17
CA LEU A 123 -17.68 32.43 31.15
C LEU A 123 -17.02 31.08 31.43
#